data_AF-A0A7G7VMY7-F1
#
_entry.id   AF-A0A7G7VMY7-F1
#
_cell.length_a   1.000
_cell.length_b   1.000
_cell.length_c   1.000
_cell.angle_alpha   90.00
_cell.angle_beta   90.00
_cell.angle_gamma   90.00
#
_symmetry.space_group_name_H-M   'P 1'
#
loop_
_entity.id
_entity.type
_entity.pdbx_description
1 polymer ?
#
loop_
_entity_poly.entity_id
_entity_poly.type
_entity_poly.pdbx_seq_one_letter_code
_entity_poly.pdbx_strand_id
1 'polypeptide(L)'
;MKPGKRNYKDSLFRDIFNDPLRLPGLYQALEGSAASPDEIKLAGIDETLFSGIKNDVSFFVRDRHVILAEHQSTINANMPLRLAMYLMEIYRQYIPADAVYRRALISLPAPRCYVLYNGEAEIPDRQMLRLSEAFGRQKSSMELEVEIININDAPKRDILERCHELKSYSVFIAKVRESVNHGSMLKSAVIDAVEYCIKNDYLRDYFRKKYKEEVFDMLNFAWDQERALQVRAEEAMEIGMEKGLEKGRQEGKQEGLVRSIRNLMENLQWTPDKAMDALSVPPAERSRYKAIL
;
A
#
# COMPACT_ATOMS: atom_id res chain seq x y z
N MET A 1 -15.78 21.09 -18.43
CA MET A 1 -16.41 19.75 -18.48
C MET A 1 -16.36 19.16 -17.08
N LYS A 2 -17.51 18.79 -16.49
CA LYS A 2 -17.52 18.06 -15.21
C LYS A 2 -16.80 16.72 -15.43
N PRO A 3 -15.84 16.31 -14.57
CA PRO A 3 -15.31 14.97 -14.64
C PRO A 3 -16.48 14.01 -14.42
N GLY A 4 -16.70 13.09 -15.37
CA GLY A 4 -17.75 12.08 -15.23
C GLY A 4 -17.57 11.35 -13.91
N LYS A 5 -18.66 11.22 -13.14
CA LYS A 5 -18.74 10.31 -11.98
C LYS A 5 -18.35 8.92 -12.49
N ARG A 6 -17.11 8.52 -12.28
CA ARG A 6 -16.66 7.14 -12.47
C ARG A 6 -17.34 6.32 -11.38
N ASN A 7 -18.35 5.53 -11.73
CA ASN A 7 -18.83 4.46 -10.87
C ASN A 7 -17.69 3.46 -10.72
N TYR A 8 -16.81 3.68 -9.74
CA TYR A 8 -15.82 2.71 -9.32
C TYR A 8 -16.60 1.50 -8.79
N LYS A 9 -16.47 0.34 -9.44
CA LYS A 9 -16.83 -0.93 -8.80
C LYS A 9 -15.89 -1.10 -7.61
N ASP A 10 -16.43 -1.49 -6.46
CA ASP A 10 -15.61 -1.81 -5.29
C ASP A 10 -14.62 -2.93 -5.62
N SER A 11 -13.48 -2.95 -4.91
CA SER A 11 -12.54 -4.08 -5.01
C SER A 11 -13.27 -5.37 -4.63
N LEU A 12 -12.87 -6.49 -5.22
CA LEU A 12 -13.50 -7.79 -4.92
C LEU A 12 -13.48 -8.09 -3.41
N PHE A 13 -12.36 -7.78 -2.73
CA PHE A 13 -12.24 -7.97 -1.29
C PHE A 13 -13.29 -7.16 -0.53
N ARG A 14 -13.44 -5.89 -0.88
CA ARG A 14 -14.43 -5.01 -0.26
C ARG A 14 -15.86 -5.47 -0.54
N ASP A 15 -16.17 -5.86 -1.77
CA ASP A 15 -17.51 -6.38 -2.12
C ASP A 15 -17.85 -7.67 -1.33
N ILE A 16 -16.87 -8.55 -1.10
CA ILE A 16 -17.04 -9.73 -0.24
C ILE A 16 -17.30 -9.32 1.21
N PHE A 17 -16.51 -8.43 1.80
CA PHE A 17 -16.59 -8.12 3.23
C PHE A 17 -17.50 -6.94 3.60
N ASN A 18 -18.12 -6.28 2.63
CA ASN A 18 -19.18 -5.29 2.87
C ASN A 18 -20.55 -5.95 3.14
N ASP A 19 -20.54 -7.19 3.62
CA ASP A 19 -21.70 -7.99 4.03
C ASP A 19 -21.61 -8.22 5.55
N PRO A 20 -22.51 -7.62 6.35
CA PRO A 20 -22.51 -7.79 7.81
C PRO A 20 -22.56 -9.25 8.28
N LEU A 21 -23.04 -10.19 7.46
CA LEU A 21 -23.08 -11.60 7.81
C LEU A 21 -21.70 -12.27 7.81
N ARG A 22 -20.72 -11.71 7.09
CA ARG A 22 -19.34 -12.25 6.98
C ARG A 22 -18.37 -11.64 8.00
N LEU A 23 -18.70 -10.46 8.54
CA LEU A 23 -17.85 -9.75 9.49
C LEU A 23 -17.64 -10.46 10.84
N PRO A 24 -18.61 -11.21 11.40
CA PRO A 24 -18.40 -11.97 12.63
C PRO A 24 -17.24 -12.97 12.54
N GLY A 25 -17.16 -13.72 11.44
CA GLY A 25 -16.10 -14.70 11.21
C GLY A 25 -14.73 -14.03 11.10
N LEU A 26 -14.66 -12.88 10.40
CA LEU A 26 -13.45 -12.09 10.31
C LEU A 26 -13.03 -11.53 11.68
N TYR A 27 -13.96 -10.96 12.44
CA TYR A 27 -13.69 -10.42 13.78
C TYR A 27 -13.18 -11.50 14.74
N GLN A 28 -13.84 -12.67 14.75
CA GLN A 28 -13.43 -13.79 15.59
C GLN A 28 -12.03 -14.31 15.21
N ALA A 29 -11.70 -14.34 13.91
CA ALA A 29 -10.38 -14.76 13.46
C ALA A 29 -9.27 -13.77 13.82
N LEU A 30 -9.58 -12.46 13.85
CA LEU A 30 -8.63 -11.40 14.24
C LEU A 30 -8.46 -11.29 15.76
N GLU A 31 -9.57 -11.22 16.51
CA GLU A 31 -9.55 -10.90 17.94
C GLU A 31 -9.71 -12.12 18.86
N GLY A 32 -10.02 -13.30 18.32
CA GLY A 32 -10.32 -14.51 19.09
C GLY A 32 -11.64 -14.47 19.86
N SER A 33 -12.38 -13.36 19.80
CA SER A 33 -13.66 -13.16 20.47
C SER A 33 -14.81 -13.26 19.48
N ALA A 34 -15.86 -14.00 19.81
CA ALA A 34 -17.07 -14.05 18.99
C ALA A 34 -17.90 -12.77 19.14
N ALA A 35 -18.56 -12.38 18.05
CA ALA A 35 -19.59 -11.35 18.01
C ALA A 35 -20.75 -11.86 17.13
N SER A 36 -21.97 -11.44 17.41
CA SER A 36 -23.11 -11.73 16.52
C SER A 36 -23.28 -10.63 15.47
N PRO A 37 -23.94 -10.91 14.32
CA PRO A 37 -24.12 -9.91 13.26
C PRO A 37 -24.82 -8.61 13.72
N ASP A 38 -25.75 -8.70 14.68
CA ASP A 38 -26.48 -7.57 15.26
C ASP A 38 -25.61 -6.65 16.15
N GLU A 39 -24.45 -7.15 16.59
CA GLU A 39 -23.47 -6.38 17.36
C GLU A 39 -22.49 -5.62 16.46
N ILE A 40 -22.57 -5.84 15.14
CA ILE A 40 -21.65 -5.28 14.17
C ILE A 40 -22.33 -4.16 13.38
N LYS A 41 -21.66 -3.01 13.32
CA LYS A 41 -22.09 -1.87 12.51
C LYS A 41 -20.97 -1.44 11.58
N LEU A 42 -21.19 -1.53 10.28
CA LEU A 42 -20.25 -1.04 9.27
C LEU A 42 -19.88 0.44 9.51
N ALA A 43 -18.60 0.74 9.33
CA ALA A 43 -18.01 2.07 9.44
C ALA A 43 -17.34 2.41 8.10
N GLY A 44 -18.12 2.97 7.17
CA GLY A 44 -17.59 3.46 5.90
C GLY A 44 -17.09 4.89 6.04
N ILE A 45 -16.00 5.25 5.37
CA ILE A 45 -15.59 6.65 5.22
C ILE A 45 -16.27 7.23 3.98
N ASP A 46 -17.11 8.26 4.19
CA ASP A 46 -17.67 9.06 3.11
C ASP A 46 -16.57 9.83 2.35
N GLU A 47 -16.67 9.88 1.02
CA GLU A 47 -15.70 10.49 0.08
C GLU A 47 -15.42 12.00 0.28
N THR A 48 -16.01 12.62 1.30
CA THR A 48 -16.15 14.09 1.42
C THR A 48 -14.90 14.80 1.94
N LEU A 49 -14.04 14.13 2.72
CA LEU A 49 -12.83 14.75 3.30
C LEU A 49 -11.52 14.27 2.68
N PHE A 50 -11.46 13.03 2.21
CA PHE A 50 -10.27 12.49 1.54
C PHE A 50 -10.63 12.18 0.09
N SER A 51 -10.15 13.04 -0.82
CA SER A 51 -10.33 12.96 -2.27
C SER A 51 -10.22 11.53 -2.83
N GLY A 52 -11.33 10.79 -2.86
CA GLY A 52 -11.40 9.42 -3.38
C GLY A 52 -10.73 8.33 -2.53
N ILE A 53 -10.32 8.60 -1.28
CA ILE A 53 -9.72 7.57 -0.42
C ILE A 53 -10.83 6.83 0.33
N LYS A 54 -10.99 5.54 0.04
CA LYS A 54 -11.89 4.64 0.76
C LYS A 54 -11.09 3.64 1.56
N ASN A 55 -11.56 3.34 2.76
CA ASN A 55 -11.13 2.16 3.50
C ASN A 55 -11.76 0.90 2.87
N ASP A 56 -11.06 -0.22 2.96
CA ASP A 56 -11.57 -1.50 2.48
C ASP A 56 -12.67 -2.00 3.41
N VAL A 57 -12.32 -2.36 4.64
CA VAL A 57 -13.27 -2.89 5.63
C VAL A 57 -13.06 -2.17 6.94
N SER A 58 -14.11 -1.54 7.45
CA SER A 58 -14.14 -1.10 8.85
C SER A 58 -15.53 -1.24 9.44
N PHE A 59 -15.58 -1.58 10.72
CA PHE A 59 -16.83 -1.80 11.44
C PHE A 59 -16.63 -1.68 12.94
N PHE A 60 -17.67 -1.23 13.62
CA PHE A 60 -17.78 -1.25 15.07
C PHE A 60 -18.26 -2.62 15.52
N VAL A 61 -17.75 -3.07 16.67
CA VAL A 61 -18.25 -4.24 17.39
C VAL A 61 -18.66 -3.79 18.79
N ARG A 62 -19.97 -3.73 19.01
CA ARG A 62 -20.57 -3.10 20.20
C ARG A 62 -20.00 -1.68 20.39
N ASP A 63 -19.88 -1.23 21.63
CA ASP A 63 -19.15 -0.01 22.01
C ASP A 63 -17.70 -0.31 22.43
N ARG A 64 -17.16 -1.47 22.02
CA ARG A 64 -15.87 -1.98 22.49
C ARG A 64 -14.74 -1.74 21.50
N HIS A 65 -14.89 -2.19 20.26
CA HIS A 65 -13.83 -2.12 19.24
C HIS A 65 -14.32 -1.40 17.98
N VAL A 66 -13.39 -0.73 17.31
CA VAL A 66 -13.49 -0.39 15.89
C VAL A 66 -12.40 -1.14 15.14
N ILE A 67 -12.81 -2.02 14.24
CA ILE A 67 -11.90 -2.79 13.39
C ILE A 67 -11.63 -2.00 12.12
N LEU A 68 -10.36 -1.90 11.73
CA LEU A 68 -9.93 -1.39 10.44
C LEU A 68 -9.03 -2.44 9.78
N ALA A 69 -9.45 -2.99 8.65
CA ALA A 69 -8.69 -3.98 7.89
C ALA A 69 -8.55 -3.52 6.43
N GLU A 70 -7.30 -3.44 5.97
CA GLU A 70 -6.95 -3.06 4.61
C GLU A 70 -6.34 -4.26 3.88
N HIS A 71 -6.80 -4.54 2.68
CA HIS A 71 -6.20 -5.53 1.81
C HIS A 71 -5.04 -4.90 1.05
N GLN A 72 -3.87 -5.55 1.03
CA GLN A 72 -2.70 -5.06 0.30
C GLN A 72 -1.98 -6.22 -0.41
N SER A 73 -1.61 -6.01 -1.67
CA SER A 73 -0.71 -6.88 -2.43
C SER A 73 0.76 -6.49 -2.28
N THR A 74 1.04 -5.27 -1.81
CA THR A 74 2.38 -4.76 -1.54
C THR A 74 2.42 -4.12 -0.16
N ILE A 75 3.45 -4.42 0.65
CA ILE A 75 3.60 -3.79 1.96
C ILE A 75 3.91 -2.31 1.78
N ASN A 76 3.15 -1.47 2.48
CA ASN A 76 3.41 -0.04 2.58
C ASN A 76 3.70 0.34 4.04
N ALA A 77 4.92 0.82 4.31
CA ALA A 77 5.32 1.24 5.66
C ALA A 77 4.49 2.41 6.20
N ASN A 78 3.80 3.17 5.34
CA ASN A 78 2.94 4.28 5.73
C ASN A 78 1.51 3.86 6.09
N MET A 79 1.20 2.56 6.15
CA MET A 79 -0.14 2.08 6.54
C MET A 79 -0.59 2.55 7.94
N PRO A 80 0.27 2.62 8.98
CA PRO A 80 -0.13 3.22 10.26
C PRO A 80 -0.63 4.66 10.14
N LEU A 81 0.03 5.48 9.30
CA LEU A 81 -0.43 6.85 9.06
C LEU A 81 -1.80 6.86 8.36
N ARG A 82 -1.96 6.03 7.30
CA ARG A 82 -3.21 5.93 6.55
C ARG A 82 -4.38 5.48 7.43
N LEU A 83 -4.17 4.45 8.23
CA LEU A 83 -5.17 3.91 9.17
C LEU A 83 -5.48 4.90 10.30
N ALA A 84 -4.49 5.69 10.76
CA ALA A 84 -4.74 6.76 11.73
C ALA A 84 -5.71 7.82 11.18
N MET A 85 -5.53 8.24 9.92
CA MET A 85 -6.45 9.18 9.26
C MET A 85 -7.87 8.61 9.17
N TYR A 86 -7.98 7.33 8.78
CA TYR A 86 -9.27 6.62 8.71
C TYR A 86 -9.97 6.56 10.05
N LEU A 87 -9.23 6.18 11.09
CA LEU A 87 -9.75 6.07 12.44
C LEU A 87 -10.32 7.41 12.94
N MET A 88 -9.58 8.50 12.77
CA MET A 88 -10.02 9.82 13.20
C MET A 88 -11.30 10.25 12.46
N GLU A 89 -11.41 9.93 11.17
CA GLU A 89 -12.60 10.24 10.38
C GLU A 89 -13.81 9.40 10.80
N ILE A 90 -13.61 8.11 11.04
CA ILE A 90 -14.64 7.22 11.58
C ILE A 90 -15.14 7.71 12.92
N TYR A 91 -14.25 8.12 13.84
CA TYR A 91 -14.65 8.70 15.11
C TYR A 91 -15.38 10.04 14.94
N ARG A 92 -14.94 10.91 14.03
CA ARG A 92 -15.61 12.18 13.75
C ARG A 92 -17.06 11.98 13.28
N GLN A 93 -17.33 10.92 12.51
CA GLN A 93 -18.68 10.58 12.06
C GLN A 93 -19.51 9.86 13.15
N TYR A 94 -18.85 9.06 13.99
CA TYR A 94 -19.49 8.31 15.07
C TYR A 94 -19.93 9.21 16.24
N ILE A 95 -19.17 10.27 16.52
CA ILE A 95 -19.41 11.19 17.63
C ILE A 95 -20.30 12.36 17.16
N PRO A 96 -21.37 12.73 17.89
CA PRO A 96 -22.14 13.93 17.57
C PRO A 96 -21.24 15.18 17.55
N ALA A 97 -21.43 16.08 16.58
CA ALA A 97 -20.54 17.23 16.35
C ALA A 97 -20.29 18.07 17.62
N ASP A 98 -21.33 18.32 18.42
CA ASP A 98 -21.22 19.12 19.64
C ASP A 98 -20.70 18.34 20.86
N ALA A 99 -20.58 17.01 20.75
CA ALA A 99 -20.16 16.18 21.88
C ALA A 99 -18.71 16.48 22.31
N VAL A 100 -17.87 16.94 21.39
CA VAL A 100 -16.47 17.34 21.67
C VAL A 100 -16.39 18.50 22.69
N TYR A 101 -17.44 19.32 22.81
CA TYR A 101 -17.50 20.40 23.80
C TYR A 101 -18.00 19.96 25.18
N ARG A 102 -18.37 18.69 25.36
CA ARG A 102 -18.83 18.16 26.64
C ARG A 102 -17.67 18.13 27.63
N ARG A 103 -17.96 18.49 28.88
CA ARG A 103 -17.01 18.33 30.00
C ARG A 103 -16.78 16.87 30.37
N ALA A 104 -17.80 16.02 30.17
CA ALA A 104 -17.71 14.60 30.44
C ALA A 104 -16.86 13.90 29.38
N LEU A 105 -16.04 12.94 29.81
CA LEU A 105 -15.24 12.12 28.91
C LEU A 105 -16.14 11.36 27.92
N ILE A 106 -15.80 11.41 26.64
CA ILE A 106 -16.45 10.64 25.59
C ILE A 106 -15.77 9.26 25.55
N SER A 107 -16.54 8.20 25.80
CA SER A 107 -16.06 6.83 25.60
C SER A 107 -15.96 6.52 24.11
N LEU A 108 -14.83 5.96 23.68
CA LEU A 108 -14.61 5.56 22.29
C LEU A 108 -14.33 4.05 22.20
N PRO A 109 -14.89 3.34 21.21
CA PRO A 109 -14.51 1.96 20.91
C PRO A 109 -13.02 1.92 20.55
N ALA A 110 -12.24 1.04 21.17
CA ALA A 110 -10.79 0.97 20.95
C ALA A 110 -10.43 0.49 19.52
N PRO A 111 -9.43 1.09 18.86
CA PRO A 111 -9.06 0.71 17.50
C PRO A 111 -8.28 -0.60 17.46
N ARG A 112 -8.56 -1.41 16.44
CA ARG A 112 -7.78 -2.61 16.10
C ARG A 112 -7.51 -2.59 14.59
N CYS A 113 -6.24 -2.45 14.24
CA CYS A 113 -5.81 -2.12 12.89
C CYS A 113 -5.02 -3.26 12.26
N TYR A 114 -5.43 -3.64 11.04
CA TYR A 114 -4.90 -4.80 10.33
C TYR A 114 -4.58 -4.48 8.88
N VAL A 115 -3.50 -5.09 8.38
CA VAL A 115 -3.24 -5.23 6.94
C VAL A 115 -3.31 -6.71 6.59
N LEU A 116 -4.24 -7.07 5.72
CA LEU A 116 -4.39 -8.41 5.20
C LEU A 116 -3.56 -8.51 3.92
N TYR A 117 -2.33 -9.02 4.06
CA TYR A 117 -1.38 -9.09 2.98
C TYR A 117 -1.60 -10.33 2.11
N ASN A 118 -1.88 -10.11 0.84
CA ASN A 118 -2.00 -11.15 -0.18
C ASN A 118 -1.15 -10.73 -1.39
N GLY A 119 0.16 -10.67 -1.21
CA GLY A 119 1.12 -10.30 -2.26
C GLY A 119 2.07 -11.42 -2.63
N GLU A 120 2.89 -11.19 -3.66
CA GLU A 120 3.87 -12.17 -4.15
C GLU A 120 5.17 -12.19 -3.33
N ALA A 121 5.57 -11.06 -2.73
CA ALA A 121 6.77 -11.02 -1.91
C ALA A 121 6.60 -11.91 -0.68
N GLU A 122 7.65 -12.68 -0.36
CA GLU A 122 7.67 -13.53 0.82
C GLU A 122 7.80 -12.67 2.09
N ILE A 123 6.87 -12.85 3.03
CA ILE A 123 6.83 -12.12 4.30
C ILE A 123 6.50 -13.11 5.43
N PRO A 124 6.88 -12.79 6.69
CA PRO A 124 6.45 -13.57 7.85
C PRO A 124 4.92 -13.68 7.94
N ASP A 125 4.43 -14.69 8.67
CA ASP A 125 2.98 -14.87 8.84
C ASP A 125 2.31 -13.68 9.53
N ARG A 126 3.03 -13.04 10.46
CA ARG A 126 2.62 -11.82 11.16
C ARG A 126 3.81 -10.86 11.29
N GLN A 127 3.54 -9.57 11.11
CA GLN A 127 4.51 -8.48 11.31
C GLN A 127 3.78 -7.26 11.88
N MET A 128 4.44 -6.48 12.74
CA MET A 128 3.88 -5.24 13.28
C MET A 128 4.47 -4.02 12.57
N LEU A 129 3.62 -3.07 12.18
CA LEU A 129 4.03 -1.71 11.85
C LEU A 129 3.59 -0.76 12.96
N ARG A 130 4.37 0.29 13.19
CA ARG A 130 4.10 1.28 14.24
C ARG A 130 4.12 2.68 13.64
N LEU A 131 3.12 3.50 13.97
CA LEU A 131 3.12 4.91 13.58
C LEU A 131 4.34 5.64 14.17
N SER A 132 4.80 5.20 15.34
CA SER A 132 5.93 5.82 16.02
C SER A 132 7.24 5.79 15.22
N GLU A 133 7.41 4.82 14.31
CA GLU A 133 8.59 4.71 13.43
C GLU A 133 8.71 5.92 12.49
N ALA A 134 7.59 6.55 12.12
CA ALA A 134 7.58 7.74 11.26
C ALA A 134 8.13 8.99 11.96
N PHE A 135 8.16 9.04 13.30
CA PHE A 135 8.69 10.18 14.06
C PHE A 135 10.23 10.15 14.21
N GLY A 136 10.88 9.07 13.74
CA GLY A 136 12.33 8.92 13.74
C GLY A 136 12.92 8.97 15.15
N ARG A 137 13.88 9.86 15.40
CA ARG A 137 14.59 9.95 16.68
C ARG A 137 13.85 10.76 17.76
N GLN A 138 12.68 11.30 17.44
CA GLN A 138 11.93 12.13 18.37
C GLN A 138 11.11 11.25 19.32
N LYS A 139 11.07 11.61 20.60
CA LYS A 139 10.14 10.97 21.55
C LYS A 139 8.71 11.37 21.17
N SER A 140 7.82 10.39 21.03
CA SER A 140 6.41 10.61 20.73
C SER A 140 5.53 10.08 21.85
N SER A 141 4.38 10.73 22.05
CA SER A 141 3.29 10.26 22.92
C SER A 141 2.16 9.61 22.13
N MET A 142 2.27 9.56 20.80
CA MET A 142 1.28 8.98 19.91
C MET A 142 1.80 7.65 19.37
N GLU A 143 0.97 6.61 19.46
CA GLU A 143 1.23 5.31 18.86
C GLU A 143 -0.04 4.77 18.23
N LEU A 144 0.11 4.15 17.06
CA LEU A 144 -0.89 3.29 16.44
C LEU A 144 -0.16 2.08 15.89
N GLU A 145 -0.50 0.91 16.41
CA GLU A 145 0.04 -0.36 15.96
C GLU A 145 -0.86 -0.95 14.88
N VAL A 146 -0.25 -1.48 13.83
CA VAL A 146 -0.95 -2.15 12.72
C VAL A 146 -0.34 -3.53 12.54
N GLU A 147 -1.17 -4.56 12.71
CA GLU A 147 -0.73 -5.93 12.50
C GLU A 147 -0.91 -6.32 11.02
N ILE A 148 0.20 -6.56 10.34
CA ILE A 148 0.21 -7.22 9.04
C ILE A 148 0.03 -8.71 9.27
N ILE A 149 -0.96 -9.30 8.60
CA ILE A 149 -1.23 -10.73 8.60
C ILE A 149 -1.12 -11.22 7.16
N ASN A 150 -0.22 -12.18 6.93
CA ASN A 150 -0.10 -12.81 5.62
C ASN A 150 -1.28 -13.77 5.42
N ILE A 151 -2.11 -13.48 4.42
CA ILE A 151 -3.30 -14.26 4.08
C ILE A 151 -3.13 -15.05 2.78
N ASN A 152 -1.93 -15.12 2.20
CA ASN A 152 -1.66 -16.02 1.07
C ASN A 152 -2.08 -17.47 1.40
N ASP A 153 -2.62 -18.18 0.41
CA ASP A 153 -3.06 -19.57 0.57
C ASP A 153 -1.86 -20.51 0.77
N ALA A 154 -1.57 -20.81 2.04
CA ALA A 154 -0.47 -21.67 2.45
C ALA A 154 -0.87 -22.57 3.63
N PRO A 155 -0.19 -23.72 3.84
CA PRO A 155 -0.39 -24.54 5.04
C PRO A 155 -0.09 -23.76 6.33
N LYS A 156 -0.74 -24.14 7.45
CA LYS A 156 -0.52 -23.59 8.80
C LYS A 156 -0.80 -22.08 8.92
N ARG A 157 -1.82 -21.61 8.20
CA ARG A 157 -2.31 -20.23 8.31
C ARG A 157 -3.52 -20.18 9.23
N ASP A 158 -3.28 -20.03 10.53
CA ASP A 158 -4.33 -20.09 11.56
C ASP A 158 -5.52 -19.14 11.31
N ILE A 159 -5.28 -17.97 10.71
CA ILE A 159 -6.37 -17.02 10.42
C ILE A 159 -7.32 -17.55 9.34
N LEU A 160 -6.78 -18.27 8.35
CA LEU A 160 -7.56 -18.87 7.27
C LEU A 160 -8.30 -20.12 7.75
N GLU A 161 -7.76 -20.83 8.75
CA GLU A 161 -8.48 -21.94 9.40
C GLU A 161 -9.66 -21.43 10.24
N ARG A 162 -9.57 -20.21 10.77
CA ARG A 162 -10.59 -19.59 11.63
C ARG A 162 -11.66 -18.81 10.86
N CYS A 163 -11.36 -18.30 9.66
CA CYS A 163 -12.32 -17.56 8.83
C CYS A 163 -12.41 -18.18 7.43
N HIS A 164 -13.52 -18.89 7.19
CA HIS A 164 -13.76 -19.58 5.93
C HIS A 164 -13.90 -18.62 4.75
N GLU A 165 -14.50 -17.44 4.94
CA GLU A 165 -14.63 -16.41 3.91
C GLU A 165 -13.26 -15.88 3.49
N LEU A 166 -12.36 -15.64 4.46
CA LEU A 166 -11.01 -15.18 4.20
C LEU A 166 -10.20 -16.28 3.49
N LYS A 167 -10.30 -17.55 3.93
CA LYS A 167 -9.71 -18.69 3.23
C LYS A 167 -10.20 -18.79 1.79
N SER A 168 -11.50 -18.66 1.58
CA SER A 168 -12.13 -18.73 0.26
C SER A 168 -11.59 -17.64 -0.67
N TYR A 169 -11.46 -16.41 -0.17
CA TYR A 169 -10.85 -15.31 -0.90
C TYR A 169 -9.38 -15.61 -1.26
N SER A 170 -8.59 -16.07 -0.29
CA SER A 170 -7.18 -16.42 -0.51
C SER A 170 -6.99 -17.53 -1.53
N VAL A 171 -7.81 -18.59 -1.46
CA VAL A 171 -7.81 -19.69 -2.44
C VAL A 171 -8.18 -19.20 -3.83
N PHE A 172 -9.21 -18.34 -3.94
CA PHE A 172 -9.59 -17.75 -5.22
C PHE A 172 -8.43 -16.99 -5.86
N ILE A 173 -7.79 -16.09 -5.11
CA ILE A 173 -6.66 -15.30 -5.59
C ILE A 173 -5.47 -16.20 -5.97
N ALA A 174 -5.17 -17.21 -5.16
CA ALA A 174 -4.11 -18.19 -5.46
C ALA A 174 -4.39 -18.93 -6.77
N LYS A 175 -5.63 -19.34 -7.03
CA LYS A 175 -6.03 -19.99 -8.28
C LYS A 175 -5.93 -19.09 -9.50
N VAL A 176 -6.31 -17.82 -9.38
CA VAL A 176 -6.11 -16.86 -10.48
C VAL A 176 -4.62 -16.71 -10.79
N ARG A 177 -3.79 -16.49 -9.76
CA ARG A 177 -2.33 -16.36 -9.93
C ARG A 177 -1.70 -17.61 -10.55
N GLU A 178 -2.07 -18.79 -10.05
CA GLU A 178 -1.60 -20.07 -10.58
C GLU A 178 -1.89 -20.16 -12.08
N SER A 179 -3.14 -19.94 -12.51
CA SER A 179 -3.50 -20.02 -13.93
C SER A 179 -2.78 -18.98 -14.80
N VAL A 180 -2.64 -17.74 -14.32
CA VAL A 180 -1.91 -16.66 -15.03
C VAL A 180 -0.42 -17.01 -15.17
N ASN A 181 0.21 -17.52 -14.12
CA ASN A 181 1.62 -17.92 -14.13
C ASN A 181 1.88 -19.10 -15.07
N HIS A 182 0.88 -19.94 -15.33
CA HIS A 182 0.92 -21.00 -16.36
C HIS A 182 0.59 -20.49 -17.78
N GLY A 183 0.47 -19.17 -17.98
CA GLY A 183 0.29 -18.54 -19.30
C GLY A 183 -1.17 -18.36 -19.73
N SER A 184 -2.14 -18.58 -18.84
CA SER A 184 -3.55 -18.32 -19.15
C SER A 184 -3.85 -16.83 -19.20
N MET A 185 -4.79 -16.42 -20.05
CA MET A 185 -5.32 -15.05 -20.02
C MET A 185 -6.04 -14.79 -18.68
N LEU A 186 -5.94 -13.56 -18.15
CA LEU A 186 -6.57 -13.21 -16.87
C LEU A 186 -8.07 -13.54 -16.85
N LYS A 187 -8.78 -13.31 -17.96
CA LYS A 187 -10.21 -13.61 -18.05
C LYS A 187 -10.52 -15.10 -17.89
N SER A 188 -9.77 -15.98 -18.54
CA SER A 188 -9.96 -17.42 -18.37
C SER A 188 -9.56 -17.86 -16.97
N ALA A 189 -8.44 -17.34 -16.44
CA ALA A 189 -7.99 -17.63 -15.08
C ALA A 189 -9.05 -17.27 -14.02
N VAL A 190 -9.72 -16.12 -14.15
CA VAL A 190 -10.82 -15.74 -13.25
C VAL A 190 -12.02 -16.68 -13.38
N ILE A 191 -12.43 -17.02 -14.61
CA ILE A 191 -13.55 -17.92 -14.87
C ILE A 191 -13.29 -19.29 -14.22
N ASP A 192 -12.10 -19.84 -14.42
CA ASP A 192 -11.70 -21.15 -13.89
C ASP A 192 -11.60 -21.13 -12.36
N ALA A 193 -11.05 -20.05 -11.79
CA ALA A 193 -10.96 -19.88 -10.34
C ALA A 193 -12.35 -19.76 -9.69
N VAL A 194 -13.30 -19.05 -10.33
CA VAL A 194 -14.70 -18.99 -9.86
C VAL A 194 -15.34 -20.38 -9.87
N GLU A 195 -15.17 -21.15 -10.95
CA GLU A 195 -15.72 -22.52 -11.03
C GLU A 195 -15.12 -23.44 -9.98
N TYR A 196 -13.81 -23.35 -9.77
CA TYR A 196 -13.11 -24.07 -8.70
C TYR A 196 -13.70 -23.73 -7.33
N CYS A 197 -13.92 -22.45 -7.05
CA CYS A 197 -14.48 -22.00 -5.77
C CYS A 197 -15.92 -22.50 -5.56
N ILE A 198 -16.77 -22.42 -6.58
CA ILE A 198 -18.14 -22.97 -6.52
C ILE A 198 -18.14 -24.48 -6.27
N LYS A 199 -17.24 -25.22 -6.93
CA LYS A 199 -17.13 -26.69 -6.81
C LYS A 199 -16.64 -27.13 -5.43
N ASN A 200 -15.71 -26.39 -4.83
CA ASN A 200 -15.06 -26.75 -3.57
C ASN A 200 -15.62 -26.01 -2.34
N ASP A 201 -16.78 -25.36 -2.49
CA ASP A 201 -17.45 -24.64 -1.41
C ASP A 201 -16.72 -23.39 -0.87
N TYR A 202 -15.88 -22.75 -1.67
CA TYR A 202 -15.24 -21.49 -1.29
C TYR A 202 -16.11 -20.32 -1.76
N LEU A 203 -16.79 -19.63 -0.84
CA LEU A 203 -17.72 -18.52 -1.17
C LEU A 203 -18.73 -18.90 -2.29
N ARG A 204 -19.19 -20.16 -2.29
CA ARG A 204 -20.04 -20.75 -3.35
C ARG A 204 -21.22 -19.87 -3.72
N ASP A 205 -22.02 -19.47 -2.72
CA ASP A 205 -23.24 -18.70 -2.96
C ASP A 205 -22.94 -17.28 -3.44
N TYR A 206 -21.85 -16.68 -2.96
CA TYR A 206 -21.39 -15.37 -3.44
C TYR A 206 -21.03 -15.45 -4.94
N PHE A 207 -20.21 -16.42 -5.33
CA PHE A 207 -19.80 -16.61 -6.72
C PHE A 207 -20.91 -17.13 -7.64
N ARG A 208 -21.96 -17.77 -7.12
CA ARG A 208 -23.17 -18.10 -7.90
C ARG A 208 -24.06 -16.89 -8.15
N LYS A 209 -24.13 -15.99 -7.18
CA LYS A 209 -24.93 -14.76 -7.27
C LYS A 209 -24.26 -13.70 -8.14
N LYS A 210 -22.94 -13.57 -8.05
CA LYS A 210 -22.14 -12.65 -8.86
C LYS A 210 -21.84 -13.26 -10.23
N TYR A 211 -22.15 -12.54 -11.30
CA TYR A 211 -21.78 -12.97 -12.65
C TYR A 211 -20.24 -13.02 -12.79
N LYS A 212 -19.71 -14.03 -13.49
CA LYS A 212 -18.26 -14.18 -13.68
C LYS A 212 -17.62 -12.95 -14.30
N GLU A 213 -18.33 -12.29 -15.21
CA GLU A 213 -17.94 -11.02 -15.83
C GLU A 213 -17.80 -9.90 -14.80
N GLU A 214 -18.65 -9.86 -13.78
CA GLU A 214 -18.57 -8.84 -12.74
C GLU A 214 -17.35 -9.05 -11.84
N VAL A 215 -17.08 -10.30 -11.46
CA VAL A 215 -15.87 -10.68 -10.70
C VAL A 215 -14.61 -10.37 -11.51
N PHE A 216 -14.64 -10.66 -12.82
CA PHE A 216 -13.55 -10.30 -13.73
C PHE A 216 -13.35 -8.79 -13.79
N ASP A 217 -14.40 -7.98 -13.97
CA ASP A 217 -14.27 -6.53 -14.02
C ASP A 217 -13.64 -5.97 -12.74
N MET A 218 -14.08 -6.47 -11.57
CA MET A 218 -13.54 -6.05 -10.27
C MET A 218 -12.05 -6.39 -10.13
N LEU A 219 -11.64 -7.58 -10.57
CA LEU A 219 -10.26 -8.03 -10.45
C LEU A 219 -9.36 -7.40 -11.51
N ASN A 220 -9.80 -7.36 -12.77
CA ASN A 220 -9.06 -6.80 -13.90
C ASN A 220 -8.71 -5.33 -13.63
N PHE A 221 -9.66 -4.57 -13.08
CA PHE A 221 -9.40 -3.18 -12.73
C PHE A 221 -8.28 -3.03 -11.69
N ALA A 222 -8.29 -3.84 -10.62
CA ALA A 222 -7.25 -3.81 -9.60
C ALA A 222 -5.89 -4.25 -10.18
N TRP A 223 -5.88 -5.31 -11.00
CA TRP A 223 -4.67 -5.85 -11.62
C TRP A 223 -4.03 -4.87 -12.61
N ASP A 224 -4.84 -4.22 -13.46
CA ASP A 224 -4.37 -3.21 -14.41
C ASP A 224 -3.76 -2.00 -13.69
N GLN A 225 -4.36 -1.57 -12.57
CA GLN A 225 -3.81 -0.48 -11.75
C GLN A 225 -2.47 -0.84 -11.13
N GLU A 226 -2.35 -2.04 -10.58
CA GLU A 226 -1.10 -2.54 -9.99
C GLU A 226 0.00 -2.64 -11.06
N ARG A 227 -0.32 -3.19 -12.24
CA ARG A 227 0.63 -3.26 -13.34
C ARG A 227 1.06 -1.88 -13.84
N ALA A 228 0.13 -0.93 -13.97
CA ALA A 228 0.45 0.43 -14.38
C ALA A 228 1.35 1.15 -13.36
N LEU A 229 1.16 0.92 -12.06
CA LEU A 229 2.03 1.45 -11.01
C LEU A 229 3.43 0.85 -11.10
N GLN A 230 3.53 -0.47 -11.30
CA GLN A 230 4.81 -1.17 -11.46
C GLN A 230 5.59 -0.64 -12.66
N VAL A 231 4.98 -0.55 -13.84
CA VAL A 231 5.63 -0.03 -15.05
C VAL A 231 6.14 1.40 -14.84
N ARG A 232 5.34 2.27 -14.21
CA ARG A 232 5.78 3.65 -13.90
C ARG A 232 6.94 3.68 -12.91
N ALA A 233 6.99 2.75 -11.95
CA ALA A 233 8.08 2.66 -11.00
C ALA A 233 9.37 2.19 -11.68
N GLU A 234 9.28 1.21 -12.58
CA GLU A 234 10.39 0.74 -13.42
C GLU A 234 10.94 1.86 -14.32
N GLU A 235 10.06 2.58 -15.03
CA GLU A 235 10.42 3.75 -15.85
C GLU A 235 11.09 4.85 -15.01
N ALA A 236 10.55 5.16 -13.83
CA ALA A 236 11.11 6.17 -12.93
C ALA A 236 12.50 5.75 -12.41
N MET A 237 12.71 4.46 -12.16
CA MET A 237 14.00 3.92 -11.75
C MET A 237 15.02 4.00 -12.87
N GLU A 238 14.66 3.65 -14.10
CA GLU A 238 15.52 3.75 -15.29
C GLU A 238 15.95 5.20 -15.55
N ILE A 239 15.00 6.13 -15.55
CA ILE A 239 15.27 7.57 -15.68
C ILE A 239 16.18 8.07 -14.54
N GLY A 240 15.94 7.60 -13.31
CA GLY A 240 16.75 7.94 -12.14
C GLY A 240 18.20 7.46 -12.28
N MET A 241 18.39 6.24 -12.78
CA MET A 241 19.70 5.65 -13.03
C MET A 241 20.45 6.36 -14.15
N GLU A 242 19.78 6.67 -15.27
CA GLU A 242 20.37 7.41 -16.39
C GLU A 242 20.83 8.81 -15.96
N LYS A 243 19.96 9.54 -15.23
CA LYS A 243 20.32 10.86 -14.68
C LYS A 243 21.47 10.76 -13.67
N GLY A 244 21.48 9.72 -12.83
CA GLY A 244 22.56 9.48 -11.88
C GLY A 244 23.89 9.21 -12.57
N LEU A 245 23.89 8.42 -13.64
CA LEU A 245 25.07 8.10 -14.43
C LEU A 245 25.61 9.30 -15.20
N GLU A 246 24.74 10.10 -15.83
CA GLU A 246 25.18 11.33 -16.51
C GLU A 246 25.72 12.36 -15.52
N LYS A 247 25.07 12.53 -14.36
CA LYS A 247 25.57 13.41 -13.30
C LYS A 247 26.93 12.93 -12.79
N GLY A 248 27.10 11.65 -12.51
CA GLY A 248 28.38 11.07 -12.08
C GLY A 248 29.47 11.21 -13.14
N ARG A 249 29.13 11.10 -14.44
CA ARG A 249 30.08 11.34 -15.53
C ARG A 249 30.51 12.81 -15.62
N GLN A 250 29.58 13.75 -15.41
CA GLN A 250 29.90 15.17 -15.38
C GLN A 250 30.75 15.54 -14.17
N GLU A 251 30.41 15.05 -12.99
CA GLU A 251 31.18 15.25 -11.76
C GLU A 251 32.59 14.64 -11.90
N GLY A 252 32.72 13.40 -12.39
CA GLY A 252 34.02 12.76 -12.60
C GLY A 252 34.90 13.47 -13.63
N LYS A 253 34.32 14.04 -14.70
CA LYS A 253 35.06 14.90 -15.65
C LYS A 253 35.59 16.17 -14.98
N GLN A 254 34.76 16.80 -14.13
CA GLN A 254 35.17 18.01 -13.41
C GLN A 254 36.25 17.72 -12.39
N GLU A 255 36.10 16.67 -11.59
CA GLU A 255 37.11 16.23 -10.62
C GLU A 255 38.43 15.87 -11.31
N GLY A 256 38.37 15.13 -12.43
CA GLY A 256 39.55 14.80 -13.23
C GLY A 256 40.26 16.03 -13.80
N LEU A 257 39.50 17.02 -14.26
CA LEU A 257 40.04 18.28 -14.77
C LEU A 257 40.68 19.11 -13.65
N VAL A 258 40.01 19.26 -12.51
CA VAL A 258 40.54 19.96 -11.32
C VAL A 258 41.82 19.30 -10.85
N ARG A 259 41.85 17.97 -10.75
CA ARG A 259 43.05 17.20 -10.39
C ARG A 259 44.19 17.43 -11.37
N SER A 260 43.89 17.47 -12.66
CA SER A 260 44.88 17.75 -13.71
C SER A 260 45.45 19.16 -13.60
N ILE A 261 44.60 20.16 -13.36
CA ILE A 261 45.04 21.56 -13.14
C ILE A 261 45.94 21.64 -11.90
N ARG A 262 45.54 21.05 -10.77
CA ARG A 262 46.36 21.01 -9.54
C ARG A 262 47.73 20.37 -9.78
N ASN A 263 47.76 19.23 -10.47
CA ASN A 263 49.02 18.55 -10.80
C ASN A 263 49.95 19.42 -11.67
N LEU A 264 49.41 20.19 -12.63
CA LEU A 264 50.22 21.10 -13.45
C LEU A 264 50.72 22.30 -12.63
N MET A 265 49.91 22.81 -11.71
CA MET A 265 50.32 23.88 -10.79
C MET A 265 51.43 23.42 -9.85
N GLU A 266 51.32 22.22 -9.25
CA GLU A 266 52.30 21.69 -8.31
C GLU A 266 53.63 21.31 -8.99
N ASN A 267 53.57 20.54 -10.09
CA ASN A 267 54.79 19.97 -10.69
C ASN A 267 55.53 20.92 -11.62
N LEU A 268 54.83 21.82 -12.30
CA LEU A 268 55.41 22.73 -13.28
C LEU A 268 55.41 24.20 -12.82
N GLN A 269 54.91 24.48 -11.61
CA GLN A 269 54.74 25.83 -11.05
C GLN A 269 53.96 26.79 -11.97
N TRP A 270 52.99 26.25 -12.71
CA TRP A 270 52.16 27.06 -13.58
C TRP A 270 51.08 27.80 -12.79
N THR A 271 50.76 29.03 -13.21
CA THR A 271 49.58 29.74 -12.73
C THR A 271 48.30 28.99 -13.14
N PRO A 272 47.18 29.11 -12.40
CA PRO A 272 45.91 28.48 -12.76
C PRO A 272 45.48 28.77 -14.21
N ASP A 273 45.64 30.01 -14.69
CA ASP A 273 45.30 30.39 -16.06
C ASP A 273 46.12 29.65 -17.11
N LYS A 274 47.44 29.59 -16.94
CA LYS A 274 48.34 28.83 -17.82
C LYS A 274 48.05 27.32 -17.83
N ALA A 275 47.70 26.74 -16.69
CA ALA A 275 47.29 25.33 -16.62
C ALA A 275 45.94 25.07 -17.31
N MET A 276 44.97 25.98 -17.15
CA MET A 276 43.69 25.92 -17.85
C MET A 276 43.83 26.15 -19.37
N ASP A 277 44.74 27.01 -19.81
CA ASP A 277 45.06 27.19 -21.24
C ASP A 277 45.61 25.90 -21.84
N ALA A 278 46.56 25.24 -21.17
CA ALA A 278 47.16 24.00 -21.64
C ALA A 278 46.15 22.84 -21.71
N LEU A 279 45.18 22.80 -20.78
CA LEU A 279 44.09 21.84 -20.79
C LEU A 279 42.90 22.27 -21.67
N SER A 280 43.04 23.37 -22.41
CA SER A 280 42.01 23.92 -23.32
C SER A 280 40.66 24.17 -22.64
N VAL A 281 40.69 24.60 -21.37
CA VAL A 281 39.47 24.89 -20.59
C VAL A 281 38.81 26.16 -21.16
N PRO A 282 37.53 26.08 -21.58
CA PRO A 282 36.82 27.21 -22.17
C PRO A 282 36.77 28.42 -21.22
N PRO A 283 36.98 29.66 -21.70
CA PRO A 283 36.97 30.86 -20.87
C PRO A 283 35.71 31.01 -20.00
N ALA A 284 34.55 30.61 -20.53
CA ALA A 284 33.27 30.66 -19.83
C ALA A 284 33.20 29.78 -18.57
N GLU A 285 34.01 28.73 -18.47
CA GLU A 285 34.02 27.81 -17.32
C GLU A 285 35.15 28.09 -16.33
N ARG A 286 36.13 28.94 -16.68
CA ARG A 286 37.33 29.17 -15.85
C ARG A 286 37.00 29.73 -14.47
N SER A 287 36.04 30.64 -14.38
CA SER A 287 35.61 31.23 -13.11
C SER A 287 35.09 30.17 -12.14
N ARG A 288 34.42 29.14 -12.66
CA ARG A 288 33.93 28.00 -11.85
C ARG A 288 35.07 27.16 -11.32
N TYR A 289 36.04 26.79 -12.16
CA TYR A 289 37.17 25.97 -11.73
C TYR A 289 38.11 26.73 -10.78
N LYS A 290 38.35 28.03 -11.00
CA LYS A 290 39.12 28.87 -10.08
C LYS A 290 38.55 28.93 -8.67
N ALA A 291 37.22 28.85 -8.53
CA ALA A 291 36.57 28.90 -7.21
C ALA A 291 36.76 27.61 -6.39
N ILE A 292 37.16 26.50 -7.03
CA ILE A 292 37.28 25.17 -6.40
C ILE A 292 38.70 24.58 -6.47
N LEU A 293 39.65 25.33 -7.05
CA LEU A 293 41.08 24.97 -7.11
C LEU A 293 41.77 25.33 -5.80
#